data_AF-A0A5K1A0L4-F1
#
_entry.id   AF-A0A5K1A0L4-F1
#
_cell.length_a   1.000
_cell.length_b   1.000
_cell.length_c   1.000
_cell.angle_alpha   90.00
_cell.angle_beta   90.00
_cell.angle_gamma   90.00
#
_symmetry.space_group_name_H-M   'P 1'
#
loop_
_entity.id
_entity.type
_entity.pdbx_description
1 polymer ?
#
loop_
_entity_poly.entity_id
_entity_poly.type
_entity_poly.pdbx_seq_one_letter_code
_entity_poly.pdbx_strand_id
1 'polypeptide(L)' 'AFGEKGRPAAGEEGAVPPSATLHIELELVSWKTVTEVTDDKKVLKKILMEGEGYERPNEGAVVK' A
#
# COMPACT_ATOMS: atom_id res chain seq x y z
N ALA A 1 -9.33 10.10 9.92
CA ALA A 1 -10.54 10.40 10.73
C ALA A 1 -11.51 11.22 9.87
N PHE A 2 -12.80 11.25 10.23
CA PHE A 2 -13.86 11.86 9.41
C PHE A 2 -14.10 13.36 9.69
N GLY A 3 -13.38 13.94 10.65
CA GLY A 3 -13.36 15.39 10.90
C GLY A 3 -14.72 16.00 11.24
N GLU A 4 -14.86 17.31 11.04
CA GLU A 4 -16.08 18.08 11.34
C GLU A 4 -17.29 17.66 10.51
N LYS A 5 -17.08 17.05 9.34
CA LYS A 5 -18.18 16.62 8.48
C LYS A 5 -18.71 15.25 8.85
N GLY A 6 -17.92 14.43 9.55
CA GLY A 6 -18.26 13.02 9.72
C GLY A 6 -18.32 12.28 8.39
N ARG A 7 -19.07 11.17 8.36
CA ARG A 7 -19.35 10.39 7.14
C ARG A 7 -20.78 9.85 7.19
N PRO A 8 -21.56 9.93 6.10
CA PRO A 8 -22.86 9.27 6.04
C PRO A 8 -22.72 7.74 6.11
N ALA A 9 -23.82 7.05 6.42
CA ALA A 9 -23.87 5.60 6.30
C ALA A 9 -23.70 5.17 4.83
N ALA A 10 -23.01 4.06 4.59
CA ALA A 10 -22.76 3.53 3.25
C ALA A 10 -22.68 2.00 3.28
N GLY A 11 -23.56 1.32 2.53
CA GLY A 11 -23.66 -0.14 2.57
C GLY A 11 -24.00 -0.62 3.98
N GLU A 12 -23.21 -1.56 4.50
CA GLU A 12 -23.36 -2.09 5.87
C GLU A 12 -22.64 -1.22 6.93
N GLU A 13 -21.93 -0.17 6.51
CA GLU A 13 -21.21 0.69 7.43
C GLU A 13 -22.10 1.81 7.99
N GLY A 14 -22.11 1.94 9.32
CA GLY A 14 -22.80 3.03 10.01
C GLY A 14 -22.23 4.43 9.71
N ALA A 15 -23.06 5.44 9.97
CA ALA A 15 -22.63 6.84 9.89
C ALA A 15 -21.62 7.17 11.00
N VAL A 16 -20.65 8.02 10.69
CA VAL A 16 -19.74 8.60 11.68
C VAL A 16 -20.14 10.05 11.95
N PRO A 17 -20.49 10.43 13.18
CA PRO A 17 -20.86 11.79 13.52
C PRO A 17 -19.72 12.81 13.29
N PRO A 18 -20.07 14.10 13.05
CA PRO A 18 -19.14 15.23 13.15
C PRO A 18 -18.27 15.18 14.41
N SER A 19 -16.96 15.37 14.23
CA SER A 19 -15.98 15.50 15.31
C SER A 19 -15.90 14.30 16.27
N ALA A 20 -16.36 13.12 15.85
CA ALA A 20 -16.29 11.91 16.66
C ALA A 20 -14.85 11.40 16.82
N THR A 21 -14.51 10.96 18.03
CA THR A 21 -13.31 10.17 18.31
C THR A 21 -13.57 8.71 17.98
N LEU A 22 -12.63 8.07 17.27
CA LEU A 22 -12.75 6.67 16.88
C LEU A 22 -11.78 5.81 17.70
N HIS A 23 -12.25 4.64 18.12
CA HIS A 23 -11.40 3.56 18.58
C HIS A 23 -11.32 2.54 17.45
N ILE A 24 -10.10 2.22 17.01
CA ILE A 24 -9.85 1.34 15.88
C ILE A 24 -8.95 0.21 16.37
N GLU A 25 -9.41 -1.02 16.22
CA GLU A 25 -8.59 -2.20 16.34
C GLU A 25 -7.98 -2.50 14.97
N LEU A 26 -6.66 -2.58 14.89
CA LEU A 26 -5.92 -2.71 13.64
C LEU A 26 -4.86 -3.78 13.77
N GLU A 27 -4.85 -4.72 12.83
CA GLU A 27 -3.81 -5.75 12.68
C GLU A 27 -3.21 -5.67 11.26
N LEU A 28 -1.89 -5.60 11.17
CA LEU A 28 -1.16 -5.73 9.91
C LEU A 28 -0.71 -7.18 9.72
N VAL A 29 -1.50 -7.96 9.01
CA VAL A 29 -1.23 -9.40 8.79
C VAL A 29 -0.02 -9.62 7.88
N SER A 30 0.02 -8.92 6.74
CA SER A 30 1.15 -8.99 5.80
C SER A 30 1.09 -7.84 4.80
N TRP A 31 2.20 -7.56 4.14
CA TRP A 31 2.27 -6.65 3.00
C TRP A 31 3.20 -7.22 1.92
N LYS A 32 3.17 -6.61 0.74
CA LYS A 32 4.12 -6.90 -0.35
C LYS A 32 4.91 -5.64 -0.65
N THR A 33 6.22 -5.77 -0.76
CA THR A 33 7.10 -4.66 -1.13
C THR A 33 6.78 -4.21 -2.55
N VAL A 34 6.62 -2.90 -2.75
CA VAL A 34 6.44 -2.28 -4.06
C VAL A 34 7.54 -1.24 -4.25
N THR A 35 8.24 -1.32 -5.38
CA THR A 35 9.33 -0.39 -5.74
C THR A 35 9.04 0.27 -7.08
N GLU A 36 9.26 1.58 -7.17
CA GLU A 36 9.30 2.32 -8.44
C GLU A 36 10.57 1.92 -9.20
N VAL A 37 10.44 1.57 -10.47
CA VAL A 37 11.56 1.08 -11.31
C VAL A 37 12.10 2.16 -12.24
N THR A 38 11.25 3.11 -12.64
CA THR A 38 11.59 4.20 -13.55
C THR A 38 11.56 5.54 -12.83
N ASP A 39 12.37 6.50 -13.29
CA ASP A 39 12.43 7.85 -12.73
C ASP A 39 11.08 8.59 -12.84
N ASP A 40 10.30 8.27 -13.87
CA ASP A 40 8.95 8.80 -14.06
C ASP A 40 7.88 8.13 -13.20
N LYS A 41 8.28 7.15 -12.37
CA LYS A 41 7.46 6.40 -11.41
C LYS A 41 6.29 5.63 -12.02
N LYS A 42 6.24 5.49 -13.35
CA LYS A 42 5.13 4.82 -14.03
C LYS A 42 5.25 3.29 -14.00
N VAL A 43 6.44 2.77 -13.74
CA VAL A 43 6.65 1.33 -13.59
C VAL A 43 6.78 0.97 -12.11
N LEU A 44 5.83 0.18 -11.61
CA LEU A 44 5.81 -0.33 -10.24
C LEU A 44 6.09 -1.83 -10.24
N LYS A 45 7.12 -2.27 -9.52
CA LYS A 45 7.43 -3.68 -9.28
C LYS A 45 6.86 -4.09 -7.93
N LYS A 46 5.94 -5.05 -7.93
CA LYS A 46 5.44 -5.72 -6.71
C LYS A 46 6.21 -7.02 -6.50
N ILE A 47 6.87 -7.15 -5.36
CA ILE A 47 7.62 -8.36 -5.02
C ILE A 47 6.62 -9.42 -4.53
N LEU A 48 6.56 -10.54 -5.25
CA LEU A 48 5.74 -11.71 -4.87
C LEU A 48 6.56 -12.74 -4.09
N MET A 49 7.84 -12.85 -4.42
CA MET A 49 8.83 -13.72 -3.80
C MET A 49 10.15 -12.96 -3.79
N GLU A 50 10.85 -12.98 -2.66
CA GLU A 50 12.17 -12.36 -2.56
C GLU A 50 13.19 -13.12 -3.41
N GLY A 51 14.09 -12.37 -4.04
CA GLY A 51 15.21 -12.95 -4.77
C GLY A 51 16.32 -13.39 -3.81
N GLU A 52 17.23 -14.22 -4.31
CA GLU A 52 18.42 -14.62 -3.58
C GLU A 52 19.60 -13.70 -3.91
N GLY A 53 20.36 -13.32 -2.89
CA GLY A 53 21.53 -12.44 -3.03
C GLY A 53 21.20 -10.95 -3.17
N TYR A 54 22.25 -10.13 -3.35
CA TYR A 54 22.15 -8.67 -3.43
C TYR A 54 22.38 -8.12 -4.85
N GLU A 55 22.86 -8.96 -5.76
CA GLU A 55 23.21 -8.57 -7.13
C GLU A 55 21.97 -8.24 -7.95
N ARG A 56 22.12 -7.27 -8.88
CA ARG A 56 21.08 -6.87 -9.81
C ARG A 56 21.66 -6.85 -11.23
N PRO A 57 20.92 -7.33 -12.25
CA PRO A 57 21.38 -7.21 -13.64
C PRO A 57 21.69 -5.75 -13.98
N ASN A 58 22.86 -5.53 -14.59
CA ASN A 58 23.26 -4.23 -15.11
C ASN A 58 22.95 -4.12 -16.62
N GLU A 59 23.23 -2.96 -17.20
CA GLU A 59 23.06 -2.74 -18.64
C GLU A 59 23.93 -3.71 -19.44
N GLY A 60 23.32 -4.41 -20.40
CA GLY A 60 23.98 -5.43 -21.22
C GLY A 60 24.09 -6.82 -20.58
N ALA A 61 23.62 -7.03 -19.34
CA ALA A 61 23.58 -8.35 -18.74
C ALA A 61 22.67 -9.31 -19.54
N VAL A 62 23.17 -10.50 -19.84
CA VAL A 62 22.36 -11.58 -20.41
C VAL A 62 21.60 -12.26 -19.27
N VAL A 63 20.29 -12.03 -19.21
CA VAL A 63 19.36 -12.68 -18.26
C VAL A 63 18.71 -13.90 -18.92
N LYS A 64 18.40 -14.94 -18.13
CA LYS A 64 17.72 -16.16 -18.57
C LYS A 64 16.27 -16.20 -18.13
#